data_AF-A0A892ZHH0-F1
#
_entry.id   AF-A0A892ZHH0-F1
#
_cell.length_a   1.000
_cell.length_b   1.000
_cell.length_c   1.000
_cell.angle_alpha   90.00
_cell.angle_beta   90.00
_cell.angle_gamma   90.00
#
_symmetry.space_group_name_H-M   'P 1'
#
loop_
_entity.id
_entity.type
_entity.pdbx_description
1 polymer ?
#
loop_
_entity_poly.entity_id
_entity_poly.type
_entity_poly.pdbx_seq_one_letter_code
_entity_poly.pdbx_strand_id
1 'polypeptide(L)'
;MTLNMTGKQLFIIREDSLMDDYEVQVAIDFDFPQVKEKIKEMSVFWSGHPKESAPLEEHLDFLLRLIASDVFYLKIGEGYNDYGVAREFAGRVRYYPLDGTHGILVKTSFFPEVGMDSFRIAEQKAYNGAFEVLPPKW
;
A
#
# COMPACT_ATOMS: atom_id res chain seq x y z
N MET A 1 -3.57 -15.98 -6.84
CA MET A 1 -4.83 -15.23 -6.96
C MET A 1 -4.77 -14.39 -8.22
N THR A 2 -5.83 -14.36 -9.03
CA THR A 2 -5.87 -13.50 -10.23
C THR A 2 -6.34 -12.11 -9.81
N LEU A 3 -5.51 -11.09 -10.01
CA LEU A 3 -5.80 -9.73 -9.58
C LEU A 3 -6.72 -9.02 -10.56
N ASN A 4 -7.76 -8.35 -10.07
CA ASN A 4 -8.53 -7.42 -10.90
C ASN A 4 -7.80 -6.08 -10.97
N MET A 5 -7.50 -5.60 -12.18
CA MET A 5 -6.76 -4.35 -12.43
C MET A 5 -7.56 -3.35 -13.25
N THR A 6 -8.86 -3.26 -12.95
CA THR A 6 -9.80 -2.29 -13.52
C THR A 6 -10.62 -1.65 -12.40
N GLY A 7 -10.99 -0.39 -12.58
CA GLY A 7 -11.74 0.38 -11.57
C GLY A 7 -11.04 0.47 -10.21
N LYS A 8 -11.82 0.77 -9.17
CA LYS A 8 -11.36 0.92 -7.80
C LYS A 8 -11.35 -0.42 -7.05
N GLN A 9 -10.19 -0.78 -6.51
CA GLN A 9 -9.97 -2.04 -5.79
C GLN A 9 -9.42 -1.76 -4.40
N LEU A 10 -9.85 -2.56 -3.41
CA LEU A 10 -9.30 -2.58 -2.06
C LEU A 10 -8.49 -3.87 -1.88
N PHE A 11 -7.23 -3.73 -1.49
CA PHE A 11 -6.33 -4.80 -1.11
C PHE A 11 -6.26 -4.86 0.41
N ILE A 12 -6.51 -6.05 0.95
CA ILE A 12 -6.34 -6.36 2.36
C ILE A 12 -5.08 -7.21 2.49
N ILE A 13 -4.05 -6.61 3.09
CA ILE A 13 -2.72 -7.21 3.22
C ILE A 13 -2.56 -7.60 4.67
N ARG A 14 -2.31 -8.88 4.93
CA ARG A 14 -2.15 -9.41 6.28
C ARG A 14 -0.76 -9.92 6.51
N GLU A 15 -0.37 -9.94 7.77
CA GLU A 15 0.84 -10.59 8.20
C GLU A 15 0.56 -12.02 8.59
N ASP A 16 1.35 -12.96 8.06
CA ASP A 16 1.08 -14.39 8.15
C ASP A 16 1.89 -15.10 9.27
N SER A 17 2.82 -14.43 9.96
CA SER A 17 3.81 -15.08 10.84
C SER A 17 3.76 -14.69 12.33
N LEU A 18 3.00 -13.69 12.74
CA LEU A 18 2.75 -13.35 14.14
C LEU A 18 1.36 -13.73 14.60
N MET A 19 1.24 -13.86 15.93
CA MET A 19 0.00 -14.22 16.61
C MET A 19 -1.05 -13.10 16.68
N ASP A 20 -0.75 -11.89 16.20
CA ASP A 20 -1.76 -10.83 16.08
C ASP A 20 -2.05 -10.53 14.60
N ASP A 21 -3.34 -10.37 14.29
CA ASP A 21 -3.85 -10.10 12.94
C ASP A 21 -3.47 -8.66 12.47
N TYR A 22 -2.23 -8.47 11.99
CA TYR A 22 -1.86 -7.22 11.33
C TYR A 22 -2.54 -7.13 9.97
N GLU A 23 -3.24 -6.02 9.73
CA GLU A 23 -3.94 -5.77 8.48
C GLU A 23 -3.66 -4.35 7.97
N VAL A 24 -3.26 -4.22 6.71
CA VAL A 24 -3.20 -2.94 5.99
C VAL A 24 -4.18 -2.98 4.85
N GLN A 25 -4.98 -1.93 4.76
CA GLN A 25 -5.89 -1.74 3.66
C GLN A 25 -5.36 -0.68 2.70
N VAL A 26 -5.08 -1.08 1.46
CA VAL A 26 -4.62 -0.21 0.38
C VAL A 26 -5.66 -0.18 -0.72
N ALA A 27 -6.17 1.00 -1.06
CA ALA A 27 -7.08 1.18 -2.18
C ALA A 27 -6.32 1.72 -3.40
N ILE A 28 -6.61 1.19 -4.59
CA ILE A 28 -6.03 1.61 -5.87
C ILE A 28 -7.14 1.84 -6.89
N ASP A 29 -7.10 2.97 -7.59
CA ASP A 29 -7.94 3.23 -8.77
C ASP A 29 -7.17 2.91 -10.06
N PHE A 30 -7.41 1.73 -10.64
CA PHE A 30 -6.67 1.27 -11.83
C PHE A 30 -7.04 1.99 -13.13
N ASP A 31 -8.15 2.73 -13.13
CA ASP A 31 -8.58 3.54 -14.27
C ASP A 31 -7.99 4.96 -14.19
N PHE A 32 -7.33 5.31 -13.08
CA PHE A 32 -6.64 6.59 -12.95
C PHE A 32 -5.46 6.69 -13.93
N PRO A 33 -5.29 7.83 -14.63
CA PRO A 33 -4.22 7.98 -15.61
C PRO A 33 -2.84 7.65 -15.03
N GLN A 34 -2.12 6.79 -15.75
CA GLN A 34 -0.73 6.40 -15.48
C GLN A 34 -0.49 5.60 -14.19
N VAL A 35 -1.53 5.16 -13.47
CA VAL A 35 -1.37 4.44 -12.19
C VAL A 35 -0.56 3.15 -12.35
N LYS A 36 -0.70 2.45 -13.47
CA LYS A 36 -0.04 1.18 -13.76
C LYS A 36 1.46 1.38 -14.00
N GLU A 37 1.81 2.44 -14.74
CA GLU A 37 3.18 2.88 -14.96
C GLU A 37 3.84 3.30 -13.64
N LYS A 38 3.13 4.09 -12.82
CA LYS A 38 3.62 4.51 -11.49
C LYS A 38 3.87 3.34 -10.54
N ILE A 39 3.00 2.32 -10.55
CA ILE A 39 3.20 1.08 -9.79
C ILE A 39 4.52 0.42 -10.19
N LYS A 40 4.79 0.31 -11.51
CA LYS A 40 6.05 -0.23 -12.00
C LYS A 40 7.23 0.61 -11.55
N GLU A 41 7.20 1.92 -11.77
CA GLU A 41 8.27 2.85 -11.38
C GLU A 41 8.63 2.76 -9.90
N MET A 42 7.64 2.75 -9.01
CA MET A 42 7.87 2.63 -7.57
C MET A 42 8.43 1.27 -7.18
N SER A 43 7.98 0.20 -7.83
CA SER A 43 8.42 -1.16 -7.48
C SER A 43 9.88 -1.42 -7.87
N VAL A 44 10.38 -0.90 -8.99
CA VAL A 44 11.74 -1.20 -9.51
C VAL A 44 12.86 -0.46 -8.78
N PHE A 45 12.53 0.44 -7.85
CA PHE A 45 13.53 1.22 -7.13
C PHE A 45 14.16 0.46 -5.96
N TRP A 46 13.41 -0.42 -5.30
CA TRP A 46 13.78 -1.00 -4.01
C TRP A 46 14.51 -2.33 -4.15
N SER A 47 15.40 -2.65 -3.20
CA SER A 47 16.07 -3.96 -3.20
C SER A 47 15.05 -5.10 -3.17
N GLY A 48 15.31 -6.17 -3.93
CA GLY A 48 14.40 -7.31 -4.06
C GLY A 48 13.26 -7.10 -5.07
N HIS A 49 13.28 -5.99 -5.82
CA HIS A 49 12.28 -5.71 -6.84
C HIS A 49 12.18 -6.82 -7.91
N PRO A 50 10.99 -7.04 -8.49
CA PRO A 50 10.85 -7.87 -9.68
C PRO A 50 11.59 -7.26 -10.88
N LYS A 51 11.95 -8.09 -11.87
CA LYS A 51 12.59 -7.62 -13.11
C LYS A 51 11.71 -6.57 -13.79
N GLU A 52 12.29 -5.56 -14.45
CA GLU A 52 11.51 -4.52 -15.15
C GLU A 52 10.54 -5.07 -16.21
N SER A 53 10.89 -6.20 -16.82
CA SER A 53 10.07 -6.89 -17.81
C SER A 53 8.98 -7.76 -17.18
N ALA A 54 8.85 -7.82 -15.86
CA ALA A 54 7.88 -8.66 -15.18
C ALA A 54 6.45 -8.17 -15.44
N PRO A 55 5.45 -9.07 -15.32
CA PRO A 55 4.04 -8.70 -15.34
C PRO A 55 3.72 -7.66 -14.27
N LEU A 56 2.73 -6.81 -14.53
CA LEU A 56 2.31 -5.75 -13.59
C LEU A 56 1.88 -6.34 -12.24
N GLU A 57 1.34 -7.55 -12.24
CA GLU A 57 0.93 -8.32 -11.08
C GLU A 57 2.08 -8.51 -10.09
N GLU A 58 3.28 -8.84 -10.58
CA GLU A 58 4.46 -9.04 -9.74
C GLU A 58 4.94 -7.70 -9.15
N HIS A 59 4.93 -6.63 -9.95
CA HIS A 59 5.26 -5.29 -9.50
C HIS A 59 4.28 -4.77 -8.44
N LEU A 60 2.98 -5.02 -8.65
CA LEU A 60 1.92 -4.64 -7.72
C LEU A 60 2.03 -5.41 -6.41
N ASP A 61 2.23 -6.73 -6.48
CA ASP A 61 2.37 -7.57 -5.29
C ASP A 61 3.61 -7.20 -4.46
N PHE A 62 4.74 -6.91 -5.11
CA PHE A 62 5.92 -6.39 -4.43
C PHE A 62 5.65 -5.03 -3.75
N LEU A 63 5.07 -4.08 -4.50
CA LEU A 63 4.80 -2.73 -3.99
C LEU A 63 3.81 -2.75 -2.81
N LEU A 64 2.75 -3.56 -2.87
CA LEU A 64 1.77 -3.66 -1.78
C LEU A 64 2.41 -4.19 -0.49
N ARG A 65 3.26 -5.21 -0.59
CA ARG A 65 4.01 -5.75 0.57
C ARG A 65 4.97 -4.71 1.16
N LEU A 66 5.64 -3.95 0.30
CA LEU A 66 6.51 -2.86 0.71
C LEU A 66 5.74 -1.75 1.44
N ILE A 67 4.60 -1.31 0.89
CA ILE A 67 3.70 -0.35 1.55
C ILE A 67 3.27 -0.87 2.93
N ALA A 68 2.84 -2.13 3.02
CA ALA A 68 2.41 -2.71 4.28
C ALA A 68 3.52 -2.71 5.34
N SER A 69 4.76 -2.99 4.94
CA SER A 69 5.94 -2.92 5.81
C SER A 69 6.34 -1.50 6.20
N ASP A 70 6.24 -0.52 5.31
CA ASP A 70 6.57 0.86 5.67
C ASP A 70 5.51 1.46 6.62
N VAL A 71 4.23 1.16 6.37
CA VAL A 71 3.12 1.52 7.26
C VAL A 71 3.33 0.88 8.64
N PHE A 72 3.84 -0.35 8.67
CA PHE A 72 4.25 -1.05 9.89
C PHE A 72 5.21 -0.20 10.74
N TYR A 73 6.37 0.11 10.19
CA TYR A 73 7.42 0.82 10.93
C TYR A 73 7.01 2.25 11.29
N LEU A 74 6.29 2.95 10.43
CA LEU A 74 5.87 4.33 10.71
C LEU A 74 4.86 4.42 11.85
N LYS A 75 3.95 3.46 11.98
CA LYS A 75 2.94 3.52 13.05
C LYS A 75 3.43 2.91 14.35
N ILE A 76 4.27 1.88 14.31
CA ILE A 76 4.77 1.22 15.52
C ILE A 76 6.12 1.72 15.97
N GLY A 77 7.06 1.85 15.05
CA GLY A 77 8.38 2.41 15.37
C GLY A 77 8.30 3.89 15.74
N GLU A 78 7.52 4.67 14.98
CA GLU A 78 7.49 6.14 15.10
C GLU A 78 6.19 6.69 15.70
N GLY A 79 5.17 5.86 15.95
CA GLY A 79 3.93 6.28 16.60
C GLY A 79 2.99 7.15 15.74
N TYR A 80 3.14 7.13 14.41
CA TYR A 80 2.30 7.95 13.53
C TYR A 80 0.85 7.46 13.44
N ASN A 81 -0.08 8.39 13.23
CA ASN A 81 -1.45 8.06 12.83
C ASN A 81 -1.56 7.97 11.29
N ASP A 82 -2.73 7.61 10.76
CA ASP A 82 -2.92 7.45 9.29
C ASP A 82 -2.52 8.69 8.49
N TYR A 83 -2.82 9.88 9.01
CA TYR A 83 -2.45 11.14 8.38
C TYR A 83 -0.93 11.37 8.39
N GLY A 84 -0.26 11.06 9.51
CA GLY A 84 1.20 11.13 9.63
C GLY A 84 1.90 10.21 8.64
N VAL A 85 1.41 8.96 8.52
CA VAL A 85 1.89 8.00 7.52
C VAL A 85 1.75 8.56 6.11
N ALA A 86 0.56 9.01 5.73
CA ALA A 86 0.33 9.53 4.39
C ALA A 86 1.24 10.73 4.06
N ARG A 87 1.47 11.63 5.04
CA ARG A 87 2.39 12.75 4.92
C ARG A 87 3.85 12.33 4.75
N GLU A 88 4.30 11.31 5.47
CA GLU A 88 5.66 10.78 5.29
C GLU A 88 5.85 10.22 3.89
N PHE A 89 4.92 9.40 3.41
CA PHE A 89 4.99 8.87 2.06
C PHE A 89 4.99 9.98 0.99
N ALA A 90 4.23 11.06 1.21
CA ALA A 90 4.25 12.22 0.33
C ALA A 90 5.59 12.99 0.33
N GLY A 91 6.35 12.93 1.43
CA GLY A 91 7.65 13.58 1.58
C GLY A 91 8.85 12.69 1.20
N ARG A 92 8.66 11.38 1.06
CA ARG A 92 9.72 10.42 0.73
C ARG A 92 10.11 10.53 -0.74
N VAL A 93 11.41 10.60 -0.98
CA VAL A 93 11.97 10.48 -2.33
C VAL A 93 11.53 9.14 -2.93
N ARG A 94 10.82 9.20 -4.07
CA ARG A 94 10.34 8.06 -4.89
C ARG A 94 9.12 7.29 -4.35
N TYR A 95 8.44 7.79 -3.33
CA TYR A 95 7.06 7.38 -3.09
C TYR A 95 6.10 8.44 -3.63
N TYR A 96 5.02 7.99 -4.27
CA TYR A 96 3.86 8.87 -4.47
C TYR A 96 3.08 8.96 -3.15
N PRO A 97 2.43 10.10 -2.86
CA PRO A 97 1.55 10.24 -1.70
C PRO A 97 0.51 9.11 -1.61
N LEU A 98 0.40 8.48 -0.44
CA LEU A 98 -0.57 7.41 -0.15
C LEU A 98 -1.88 7.94 0.47
N ASP A 99 -2.23 9.19 0.15
CA ASP A 99 -3.41 9.91 0.64
C ASP A 99 -4.60 9.88 -0.34
N GLY A 100 -4.44 9.16 -1.46
CA GLY A 100 -5.42 9.06 -2.55
C GLY A 100 -5.18 10.02 -3.71
N THR A 101 -4.39 11.09 -3.55
CA THR A 101 -4.17 12.12 -4.59
C THR A 101 -3.51 11.60 -5.87
N HIS A 102 -2.82 10.46 -5.77
CA HIS A 102 -2.13 9.80 -6.88
C HIS A 102 -2.72 8.43 -7.21
N GLY A 103 -3.95 8.16 -6.78
CA GLY A 103 -4.64 6.90 -7.05
C GLY A 103 -4.28 5.76 -6.10
N ILE A 104 -3.52 6.02 -5.02
CA ILE A 104 -3.21 5.07 -3.95
C ILE A 104 -3.56 5.67 -2.59
N LEU A 105 -4.35 4.95 -1.79
CA LEU A 105 -4.82 5.38 -0.48
C LEU A 105 -4.58 4.28 0.57
N VAL A 106 -3.95 4.61 1.71
CA VAL A 106 -3.89 3.75 2.91
C VAL A 106 -5.01 4.16 3.88
N LYS A 107 -5.86 3.21 4.32
CA LYS A 107 -7.04 3.52 5.14
C LYS A 107 -6.93 3.23 6.63
N THR A 108 -6.41 2.06 7.00
CA THR A 108 -6.35 1.59 8.41
C THR A 108 -5.21 0.61 8.59
N SER A 109 -4.68 0.53 9.82
CA SER A 109 -3.71 -0.50 10.22
C SER A 109 -3.59 -0.67 11.75
N PHE A 110 -3.33 -1.89 12.23
CA PHE A 110 -3.28 -2.32 13.66
C PHE A 110 -2.24 -3.45 13.85
N PHE A 111 -1.41 -3.48 14.92
CA PHE A 111 -0.05 -4.07 14.86
C PHE A 111 0.54 -4.78 16.11
N PRO A 112 1.43 -5.77 15.87
CA PRO A 112 2.70 -6.03 16.61
C PRO A 112 3.95 -6.16 15.68
N GLU A 113 5.20 -6.13 16.17
CA GLU A 113 6.51 -6.09 15.43
C GLU A 113 6.75 -7.10 14.28
N VAL A 114 6.68 -6.70 12.98
CA VAL A 114 6.95 -7.61 11.84
C VAL A 114 7.67 -7.04 10.63
N GLY A 115 8.41 -7.91 9.95
CA GLY A 115 9.17 -7.62 8.73
C GLY A 115 8.40 -7.84 7.42
N MET A 116 8.80 -7.15 6.35
CA MET A 116 8.11 -7.15 5.06
C MET A 116 7.76 -8.53 4.48
N ASP A 117 8.68 -9.49 4.60
CA ASP A 117 8.58 -10.80 3.97
C ASP A 117 7.46 -11.67 4.53
N SER A 118 6.83 -11.23 5.62
CA SER A 118 5.74 -11.93 6.25
C SER A 118 4.36 -11.37 5.88
N PHE A 119 4.29 -10.28 5.12
CA PHE A 119 3.01 -9.78 4.58
C PHE A 119 2.60 -10.51 3.30
N ARG A 120 1.32 -10.87 3.20
CA ARG A 120 0.68 -11.45 2.02
C ARG A 120 -0.66 -10.78 1.75
N ILE A 121 -1.03 -10.67 0.47
CA ILE A 121 -2.37 -10.24 0.09
C ILE A 121 -3.34 -11.35 0.47
N ALA A 122 -4.24 -11.09 1.42
CA ALA A 122 -5.21 -12.05 1.91
C ALA A 122 -6.52 -12.01 1.08
N GLU A 123 -6.99 -10.80 0.73
CA GLU A 123 -8.25 -10.58 0.03
C GLU A 123 -8.20 -9.36 -0.90
N GLN A 124 -8.97 -9.39 -2.00
CA GLN A 124 -9.26 -8.25 -2.86
C GLN A 124 -10.76 -8.14 -3.09
N LYS A 125 -11.30 -6.92 -2.98
CA LYS A 125 -12.71 -6.62 -3.28
C LYS A 125 -12.90 -5.24 -3.91
N ALA A 126 -14.05 -5.02 -4.53
CA ALA A 126 -14.44 -3.72 -5.08
C ALA A 126 -14.55 -2.66 -3.98
N TYR A 127 -14.03 -1.45 -4.24
CA TYR A 127 -14.02 -0.34 -3.27
C TYR A 127 -14.93 0.81 -3.69
N ASN A 128 -15.94 1.13 -2.87
CA ASN A 128 -16.92 2.19 -3.13
C ASN A 128 -16.84 3.35 -2.11
N GLY A 129 -15.81 3.38 -1.26
CA GLY A 129 -15.65 4.42 -0.23
C GLY A 129 -14.92 5.66 -0.73
N ALA A 130 -14.81 6.68 0.13
CA ALA A 130 -14.03 7.89 -0.16
C ALA A 130 -12.56 7.56 -0.44
N PHE A 131 -11.97 8.26 -1.41
CA PHE A 131 -10.61 8.03 -1.89
C PHE A 131 -9.65 9.17 -1.51
N GLU A 132 -9.88 9.79 -0.36
CA GLU A 132 -9.04 10.88 0.16
C GLU A 132 -8.94 10.78 1.68
N VAL A 133 -7.74 11.01 2.23
CA VAL A 133 -7.56 11.22 3.68
C VAL A 133 -7.83 12.69 3.98
N LEU A 134 -8.95 12.99 4.65
CA LEU A 134 -9.20 14.34 5.14
C LEU A 134 -8.35 14.60 6.40
N PRO A 135 -7.73 15.79 6.54
CA PRO A 135 -7.08 16.16 7.78
C PRO A 135 -8.11 16.14 8.92
N PRO A 136 -7.71 15.77 10.16
CA PRO A 136 -8.60 15.83 11.30
C PRO A 136 -9.14 17.25 11.46
N LYS A 137 -10.46 17.37 11.59
CA LYS A 137 -11.10 18.65 11.96
C LYS A 137 -10.87 18.85 13.45
N TRP A 138 -10.14 19.91 13.79
CA TRP A 138 -9.95 20.38 15.16
C TRP A 138 -11.15 21.21 15.60
#